data_AF-W2XTA9-F1
#
_entry.id   AF-W2XTA9-F1
#
_cell.length_a   1.000
_cell.length_b   1.000
_cell.length_c   1.000
_cell.angle_alpha   90.00
_cell.angle_beta   90.00
_cell.angle_gamma   90.00
#
_symmetry.space_group_name_H-M   'P 1'
#
loop_
_entity.id
_entity.type
_entity.pdbx_description
1 polymer ?
#
loop_
_entity_poly.entity_id
_entity_poly.type
_entity_poly.pdbx_seq_one_letter_code
_entity_poly.pdbx_strand_id
1 'polypeptide(L)'
;MAERQFKIKVGTLRRCVMHWFVVAISTAYTVVFRVKKDLEYYAKEHAAQQDKIAKMRADGKDEHDIRKQEEVLVETETMLPDCQSRLKEAATDVSNFIKAHRDEVESLEIFKEAQELLTAIPTPHQ
;
A
#
# COMPACT_ATOMS: atom_id res chain seq x y z
N MET A 1 35.54 -22.79 39.59
CA MET A 1 35.39 -21.57 38.76
C MET A 1 34.98 -21.99 37.35
N ALA A 2 33.68 -22.11 37.03
CA ALA A 2 33.14 -22.00 35.65
C ALA A 2 31.65 -22.40 35.57
N GLU A 3 30.76 -21.70 36.29
CA GLU A 3 29.30 -21.86 36.09
C GLU A 3 28.57 -20.52 35.90
N ARG A 4 29.27 -19.48 35.43
CA ARG A 4 28.66 -18.16 35.21
C ARG A 4 29.04 -17.55 33.86
N GLN A 5 28.74 -18.22 32.74
CA GLN A 5 28.85 -17.56 31.43
C GLN A 5 27.76 -17.88 30.39
N PHE A 6 26.74 -18.72 30.67
CA PHE A 6 25.77 -19.08 29.63
C PHE A 6 24.45 -18.26 29.62
N LYS A 7 24.31 -17.23 30.45
CA LYS A 7 23.01 -16.54 30.64
C LYS A 7 22.89 -15.15 30.01
N ILE A 8 23.90 -14.66 29.28
CA ILE A 8 23.92 -13.27 28.76
C ILE A 8 23.67 -13.18 27.24
N LYS A 9 23.83 -14.27 26.46
CA LYS A 9 23.74 -14.19 24.98
C LYS A 9 22.33 -14.33 24.38
N VAL A 10 21.36 -14.79 25.16
CA VAL A 10 19.97 -14.99 24.69
C VAL A 10 19.19 -13.67 24.61
N GLY A 11 19.49 -12.71 25.49
CA GLY A 11 18.79 -11.43 25.57
C GLY A 11 19.16 -10.43 24.47
N THR A 12 20.41 -10.44 24.01
CA THR A 12 20.89 -9.54 22.94
C THR A 12 20.41 -10.02 21.56
N LEU A 13 20.41 -11.35 21.33
CA LEU A 13 19.91 -11.93 20.08
C LEU A 13 18.40 -11.69 19.91
N ARG A 14 17.61 -11.87 20.97
CA ARG A 14 16.16 -11.58 20.96
C ARG A 14 15.85 -10.12 20.63
N ARG A 15 16.68 -9.18 21.10
CA ARG A 15 16.47 -7.75 20.86
C ARG A 15 16.78 -7.37 19.41
N CYS A 16 17.81 -7.95 18.80
CA CYS A 16 18.10 -7.77 17.38
C CYS A 16 17.00 -8.39 16.50
N VAL A 17 16.50 -9.58 16.86
CA VAL A 17 15.45 -10.28 16.13
C VAL A 17 14.10 -9.55 16.25
N MET A 18 13.70 -9.11 17.44
CA MET A 18 12.50 -8.27 17.62
C MET A 18 12.62 -6.95 16.86
N HIS A 19 13.77 -6.29 16.89
CA HIS A 19 13.97 -5.04 16.15
C HIS A 19 13.82 -5.27 14.64
N TRP A 20 14.32 -6.39 14.12
CA TRP A 20 14.14 -6.77 12.72
C TRP A 20 12.66 -6.95 12.36
N PHE A 21 11.87 -7.64 13.20
CA PHE A 21 10.43 -7.80 12.99
C PHE A 21 9.67 -6.48 12.99
N VAL A 22 9.98 -5.58 13.93
CA VAL A 22 9.37 -4.24 14.01
C VAL A 22 9.72 -3.41 12.78
N VAL A 23 10.98 -3.43 12.34
CA VAL A 23 11.41 -2.69 11.15
C VAL A 23 10.79 -3.27 9.89
N ALA A 24 10.71 -4.59 9.76
CA ALA A 24 10.13 -5.25 8.60
C ALA A 24 8.63 -4.92 8.44
N ILE A 25 7.83 -5.07 9.51
CA ILE A 25 6.40 -4.74 9.45
C ILE A 25 6.17 -3.24 9.23
N SER A 26 6.96 -2.37 9.87
CA SER A 26 6.87 -0.92 9.69
C SER A 26 7.21 -0.48 8.26
N THR A 27 8.22 -1.09 7.65
CA THR A 27 8.64 -0.76 6.28
C THR A 27 7.56 -1.20 5.30
N ALA A 28 7.07 -2.43 5.44
CA ALA A 28 6.03 -2.97 4.56
C ALA A 28 4.70 -2.21 4.70
N TYR A 29 4.30 -1.85 5.92
CA TYR A 29 3.15 -0.96 6.17
C TYR A 29 3.28 0.37 5.44
N THR A 30 4.45 1.01 5.54
CA THR A 30 4.70 2.31 4.91
C THR A 30 4.59 2.22 3.38
N VAL A 31 5.07 1.13 2.78
CA VAL A 31 4.94 0.89 1.33
C VAL A 31 3.46 0.81 0.92
N VAL A 32 2.66 -0.02 1.60
CA VAL A 32 1.22 -0.17 1.31
C VAL A 32 0.48 1.16 1.49
N PHE A 33 0.77 1.89 2.56
CA PHE A 33 0.15 3.18 2.85
C PHE A 33 0.45 4.23 1.76
N ARG A 34 1.68 4.25 1.25
CA ARG A 34 2.07 5.17 0.16
C ARG A 34 1.36 4.82 -1.15
N VAL A 35 1.38 3.56 -1.55
CA VAL A 35 0.71 3.14 -2.80
C VAL A 35 -0.80 3.39 -2.74
N LYS A 36 -1.43 3.20 -1.56
CA LYS A 36 -2.83 3.57 -1.36
C LYS A 36 -3.06 5.07 -1.58
N LYS A 37 -2.22 5.94 -1.02
CA LYS A 37 -2.31 7.39 -1.24
C LYS A 37 -2.11 7.76 -2.70
N ASP A 38 -1.18 7.12 -3.39
CA ASP A 38 -0.94 7.35 -4.81
C ASP A 38 -2.22 7.04 -5.61
N LEU A 39 -2.89 5.91 -5.35
CA LEU A 39 -4.18 5.58 -5.96
C LEU A 39 -5.28 6.60 -5.64
N GLU A 40 -5.35 7.11 -4.41
CA GLU A 40 -6.31 8.16 -4.03
C GLU A 40 -6.06 9.47 -4.79
N TYR A 41 -4.80 9.83 -5.05
CA TYR A 41 -4.47 10.98 -5.89
C TYR A 41 -4.90 10.75 -7.35
N TYR A 42 -4.58 9.59 -7.93
CA TYR A 42 -4.99 9.28 -9.30
C TYR A 42 -6.51 9.28 -9.46
N ALA A 43 -7.26 8.77 -8.49
CA ALA A 43 -8.72 8.80 -8.52
C ALA A 43 -9.28 10.25 -8.51
N LYS A 44 -8.64 11.15 -7.76
CA LYS A 44 -9.01 12.58 -7.74
C LYS A 44 -8.68 13.28 -9.04
N GLU A 45 -7.50 13.03 -9.61
CA GLU A 45 -7.09 13.61 -10.89
C GLU A 45 -7.98 13.12 -12.04
N HIS A 46 -8.30 11.83 -12.04
CA HIS A 46 -9.22 11.21 -12.99
C HIS A 46 -10.61 11.86 -12.91
N ALA A 47 -11.19 11.98 -11.72
CA ALA A 47 -12.48 12.64 -11.52
C ALA A 47 -12.44 14.12 -11.97
N ALA A 48 -11.39 14.86 -11.63
CA ALA A 48 -11.25 16.26 -12.06
C ALA A 48 -11.15 16.41 -13.58
N GLN A 49 -10.46 15.49 -14.26
CA GLN A 49 -10.34 15.47 -15.71
C GLN A 49 -11.68 15.08 -16.37
N GLN A 50 -12.41 14.12 -15.80
CA GLN A 50 -13.77 13.77 -16.24
C GLN A 50 -14.73 14.96 -16.11
N ASP A 51 -14.72 15.65 -14.98
CA ASP A 51 -15.53 16.85 -14.75
C ASP A 51 -15.18 17.97 -15.74
N LYS A 52 -13.89 18.14 -16.05
CA LYS A 52 -13.44 19.10 -17.06
C LYS A 52 -13.98 18.75 -18.44
N ILE A 53 -13.92 17.48 -18.86
CA ILE A 53 -14.47 17.02 -20.15
C ILE A 53 -15.99 17.22 -20.18
N ALA A 54 -16.70 16.87 -19.11
CA ALA A 54 -18.15 17.08 -18.99
C ALA A 54 -18.53 18.56 -19.11
N LYS A 55 -17.75 19.44 -18.48
CA LYS A 55 -17.93 20.89 -18.61
C LYS A 55 -17.65 21.37 -20.03
N MET A 56 -16.60 20.88 -20.69
CA MET A 56 -16.31 21.23 -22.09
C MET A 56 -17.44 20.80 -23.04
N ARG A 57 -18.06 19.64 -22.78
CA ARG A 57 -19.24 19.16 -23.52
C ARG A 57 -20.46 20.05 -23.27
N ALA A 58 -20.70 20.47 -22.02
CA ALA A 58 -21.81 21.35 -21.65
C ALA A 58 -21.65 22.77 -22.22
N ASP A 59 -20.42 23.28 -22.24
CA ASP A 59 -20.07 24.60 -22.81
C ASP A 59 -20.11 24.62 -24.35
N GLY A 60 -20.37 23.47 -24.99
CA GLY A 60 -20.44 23.36 -26.46
C GLY A 60 -19.11 23.62 -27.15
N LYS A 61 -17.99 23.26 -26.51
CA LYS A 61 -16.65 23.40 -27.11
C LYS A 61 -16.48 22.46 -28.31
N ASP A 62 -15.47 22.76 -29.12
CA ASP A 62 -15.15 22.00 -30.31
C ASP A 62 -14.89 20.51 -30.01
N GLU A 63 -15.40 19.63 -30.88
CA GLU A 63 -15.27 18.18 -30.73
C GLU A 63 -13.82 17.70 -30.79
N HIS A 64 -12.96 18.37 -31.57
CA HIS A 64 -11.54 18.04 -31.63
C HIS A 64 -10.85 18.29 -30.29
N ASP A 65 -11.19 19.41 -29.63
CA ASP A 65 -10.65 19.74 -28.30
C ASP A 65 -11.14 18.77 -27.23
N ILE A 66 -12.41 18.34 -27.30
CA ILE A 66 -12.97 17.33 -26.38
C ILE A 66 -12.26 15.99 -26.58
N ARG A 67 -12.16 15.50 -27.82
CA ARG A 67 -11.49 14.24 -28.15
C ARG A 67 -10.04 14.22 -27.66
N LYS A 68 -9.33 15.33 -27.81
CA LYS A 68 -7.95 15.45 -27.30
C LYS A 68 -7.89 15.31 -25.77
N GLN A 69 -8.87 15.82 -25.03
CA GLN A 69 -8.89 15.62 -23.58
C GLN A 69 -9.29 14.21 -23.16
N GLU A 70 -10.08 13.51 -23.99
CA GLU A 70 -10.40 12.10 -23.79
C GLU A 70 -9.19 11.21 -24.03
N GLU A 71 -8.38 11.50 -25.06
CA GLU A 71 -7.10 10.81 -25.29
C GLU A 71 -6.18 10.94 -24.06
N VAL A 72 -6.05 12.15 -23.50
CA VAL A 72 -5.28 12.39 -22.27
C VAL A 72 -5.87 11.64 -21.06
N LEU A 73 -7.20 11.54 -20.97
CA LEU A 73 -7.85 10.77 -19.90
C LEU A 73 -7.50 9.28 -20.01
N VAL A 74 -7.58 8.71 -21.21
CA VAL A 74 -7.23 7.30 -21.46
C VAL A 74 -5.75 7.04 -21.17
N GLU A 75 -4.85 7.93 -21.57
CA GLU A 75 -3.42 7.83 -21.22
C GLU A 75 -3.23 7.78 -19.69
N THR A 76 -3.98 8.59 -18.95
CA THR A 76 -3.92 8.59 -17.47
C THR A 76 -4.49 7.30 -16.88
N GLU A 77 -5.57 6.76 -17.46
CA GLU A 77 -6.19 5.50 -17.03
C GLU A 77 -5.26 4.29 -17.23
N THR A 78 -4.43 4.28 -18.27
CA THR A 78 -3.49 3.17 -18.53
C THR A 78 -2.47 2.95 -17.42
N MET A 79 -2.25 3.93 -16.53
CA MET A 79 -1.32 3.84 -15.39
C MET A 79 -1.95 3.25 -14.13
N LEU A 80 -3.29 3.28 -14.00
CA LEU A 80 -4.01 2.78 -12.81
C LEU A 80 -3.81 1.27 -12.56
N PRO A 81 -3.83 0.38 -13.58
CA PRO A 81 -3.65 -1.05 -13.37
C PRO A 81 -2.32 -1.41 -12.72
N ASP A 82 -1.22 -0.71 -13.07
CA ASP A 82 0.10 -0.96 -12.47
C ASP A 82 0.11 -0.66 -10.97
N CYS A 83 -0.40 0.52 -10.60
CA CYS A 83 -0.48 0.92 -9.19
C CYS A 83 -1.37 -0.04 -8.38
N GLN A 84 -2.47 -0.52 -8.96
CA GLN A 84 -3.32 -1.53 -8.34
C GLN A 84 -2.62 -2.89 -8.19
N SER A 85 -1.85 -3.34 -9.19
CA SER A 85 -1.07 -4.58 -9.09
C SER A 85 -0.03 -4.49 -7.97
N ARG A 86 0.72 -3.38 -7.94
CA ARG A 86 1.74 -3.13 -6.92
C ARG A 86 1.16 -3.05 -5.51
N LEU A 87 -0.03 -2.48 -5.36
CA LEU A 87 -0.74 -2.48 -4.07
C LEU A 87 -1.11 -3.91 -3.64
N LYS A 88 -1.58 -4.74 -4.57
CA LYS A 88 -1.96 -6.14 -4.30
C LYS A 88 -0.76 -6.98 -3.90
N GLU A 89 0.36 -6.83 -4.60
CA GLU A 89 1.61 -7.53 -4.28
C GLU A 89 2.10 -7.13 -2.88
N ALA A 90 2.20 -5.83 -2.60
CA ALA A 90 2.61 -5.34 -1.29
C ALA A 90 1.67 -5.79 -0.16
N ALA A 91 0.35 -5.80 -0.39
CA ALA A 91 -0.63 -6.29 0.58
C ALA A 91 -0.49 -7.80 0.83
N THR A 92 -0.22 -8.57 -0.23
CA THR A 92 0.02 -10.02 -0.14
C THR A 92 1.29 -10.31 0.67
N ASP A 93 2.36 -9.56 0.44
CA ASP A 93 3.61 -9.69 1.17
C ASP A 93 3.42 -9.40 2.67
N VAL A 94 2.71 -8.31 3.01
CA VAL A 94 2.38 -7.98 4.41
C VAL A 94 1.52 -9.08 5.05
N SER A 95 0.52 -9.59 4.34
CA SER A 95 -0.35 -10.66 4.83
C SER A 95 0.43 -11.95 5.10
N ASN A 96 1.32 -12.33 4.19
CA ASN A 96 2.18 -13.51 4.34
C ASN A 96 3.17 -13.35 5.49
N PHE A 97 3.76 -12.16 5.64
CA PHE A 97 4.66 -11.84 6.75
C PHE A 97 3.95 -11.95 8.11
N ILE A 98 2.75 -11.37 8.21
CA ILE A 98 1.91 -11.44 9.41
C ILE A 98 1.57 -12.89 9.76
N LYS A 99 1.21 -13.72 8.78
CA LYS A 99 0.90 -15.13 9.00
C LYS A 99 2.11 -15.93 9.48
N ALA A 100 3.29 -15.65 8.94
CA ALA A 100 4.53 -16.35 9.29
C ALA A 100 5.04 -15.96 10.69
N HIS A 101 4.79 -14.74 11.14
CA HIS A 101 5.39 -14.16 12.36
C HIS A 101 4.37 -13.70 13.39
N ARG A 102 3.17 -14.30 13.37
CA ARG A 102 1.99 -13.83 14.13
C ARG A 102 2.30 -13.57 15.60
N ASP A 103 2.90 -14.53 16.30
CA ASP A 103 3.16 -14.47 17.74
C ASP A 103 4.10 -13.32 18.12
N GLU A 104 4.94 -12.88 17.19
CA GLU A 104 5.95 -11.83 17.39
C GLU A 104 5.38 -10.44 17.06
N VAL A 105 4.49 -10.37 16.06
CA VAL A 105 3.94 -9.09 15.57
C VAL A 105 2.60 -8.71 16.21
N GLU A 106 1.83 -9.66 16.75
CA GLU A 106 0.48 -9.41 17.31
C GLU A 106 0.50 -8.44 18.52
N SER A 107 1.65 -8.38 19.22
CA SER A 107 1.86 -7.44 20.33
C SER A 107 2.20 -6.00 19.91
N LEU A 108 2.44 -5.76 18.61
CA LEU A 108 2.83 -4.45 18.10
C LEU A 108 1.60 -3.64 17.70
N GLU A 109 1.58 -2.35 18.01
CA GLU A 109 0.47 -1.46 17.57
C GLU A 109 0.36 -1.39 16.03
N ILE A 110 1.50 -1.46 15.33
CA ILE A 110 1.57 -1.47 13.85
C ILE A 110 0.80 -2.64 13.25
N PHE A 111 0.66 -3.76 13.98
CA PHE A 111 -0.10 -4.91 13.50
C PHE A 111 -1.59 -4.59 13.31
N LYS A 112 -2.19 -3.85 14.25
CA LYS A 112 -3.60 -3.44 14.15
C LYS A 112 -3.81 -2.53 12.94
N GLU A 113 -2.93 -1.54 12.77
CA GLU A 113 -2.98 -0.62 11.62
C GLU A 113 -2.77 -1.37 10.29
N ALA A 114 -1.85 -2.33 10.25
CA ALA A 114 -1.61 -3.16 9.07
C ALA A 114 -2.84 -4.04 8.74
N GLN A 115 -3.50 -4.62 9.75
CA GLN A 115 -4.73 -5.37 9.54
C GLN A 115 -5.86 -4.50 9.00
N GLU A 116 -6.06 -3.31 9.56
CA GLU A 116 -7.04 -2.35 9.06
C GLU A 116 -6.76 -1.98 7.59
N LEU A 117 -5.50 -1.68 7.25
CA LEU A 117 -5.11 -1.41 5.85
C LEU A 117 -5.38 -2.61 4.93
N LEU A 118 -5.07 -3.84 5.36
CA LEU A 118 -5.34 -5.04 4.57
C LEU A 118 -6.84 -5.26 4.36
N THR A 119 -7.69 -4.98 5.34
CA THR A 119 -9.16 -5.07 5.17
C THR A 119 -9.73 -3.99 4.26
N ALA A 120 -9.09 -2.82 4.21
CA ALA A 120 -9.51 -1.71 3.36
C ALA A 120 -9.15 -1.91 1.88
N ILE A 121 -8.25 -2.84 1.56
CA ILE A 121 -7.89 -3.16 0.18
C ILE A 121 -8.85 -4.28 -0.29
N PRO A 122 -9.72 -4.01 -1.27
CA PRO A 122 -10.58 -5.06 -1.82
C PRO A 122 -9.69 -6.11 -2.51
N THR A 123 -9.52 -7.25 -1.85
CA THR A 123 -8.95 -8.43 -2.48
C THR A 123 -9.89 -8.88 -3.59
N PRO A 124 -9.39 -9.28 -4.78
CA PRO A 124 -10.20 -10.08 -5.67
C PRO A 124 -10.58 -11.34 -4.89
N HIS A 125 -11.87 -11.54 -4.65
CA HIS A 125 -12.37 -12.88 -4.46
C HIS A 125 -11.84 -13.72 -5.63
N GLN A 126 -11.29 -14.88 -5.29
CA GLN A 126 -10.76 -15.90 -6.20
C GLN A 126 -11.58 -16.06 -7.46
#